data_AF-A0A821Z3K7-F1
#
_entry.id   AF-A0A821Z3K7-F1
#
_cell.length_a   1.000
_cell.length_b   1.000
_cell.length_c   1.000
_cell.angle_alpha   90.00
_cell.angle_beta   90.00
_cell.angle_gamma   90.00
#
_symmetry.space_group_name_H-M   'P 1'
#
loop_
_entity.id
_entity.type
_entity.pdbx_description
1 polymer ?
#
loop_
_entity_poly.entity_id
_entity_poly.type
_entity_poly.pdbx_seq_one_letter_code
_entity_poly.pdbx_strand_id
1 'polypeptide(L)'
;MMLALRQDPNYWCLDDISVTENGVQLWQNGGFEQSPLTQYYTYCNPNGASSSGIISTACPHSGSYNFYDGSVTYSDYLSQSFSTVVGSTYNISFWLANQGGGPDSFLVLIGG
;
A
#
# COMPACT_ATOMS: atom_id res chain seq x y z
N MET A 1 2.56 -9.95 2.31
CA MET A 1 2.67 -8.65 3.03
C MET A 1 1.34 -7.93 2.95
N MET A 2 0.93 -7.26 4.02
CA MET A 2 -0.29 -6.46 4.10
C MET A 2 0.03 -5.06 4.64
N LEU A 3 -0.62 -4.06 4.08
CA LEU A 3 -0.58 -2.66 4.47
C LEU A 3 -1.96 -2.29 4.98
N ALA A 4 -2.05 -1.70 6.17
CA ALA A 4 -3.30 -1.18 6.72
C ALA A 4 -3.20 0.34 6.88
N LEU A 5 -4.22 1.05 6.39
CA LEU A 5 -4.21 2.51 6.30
C LEU A 5 -5.46 3.10 6.97
N ARG A 6 -5.31 4.25 7.63
CA ARG A 6 -6.42 5.08 8.15
C ARG A 6 -5.97 6.53 8.24
N GLN A 7 -6.87 7.47 7.90
CA GLN A 7 -6.70 8.92 8.03
C GLN A 7 -8.02 9.62 8.36
N ASP A 8 -8.06 10.42 9.43
CA ASP A 8 -9.25 11.14 9.88
C ASP A 8 -9.05 12.67 10.00
N PRO A 9 -9.70 13.51 9.18
CA PRO A 9 -9.91 13.34 7.75
C PRO A 9 -8.73 13.93 6.96
N ASN A 10 -8.00 13.08 6.25
CA ASN A 10 -7.12 13.47 5.15
C ASN A 10 -6.75 12.22 4.34
N TYR A 11 -5.62 12.23 3.63
CA TYR A 11 -5.19 11.13 2.79
C TYR A 11 -3.72 10.74 2.99
N TRP A 12 -3.47 9.44 2.89
CA TRP A 12 -2.17 8.88 2.57
C TRP A 12 -1.97 8.87 1.06
N CYS A 13 -0.75 9.19 0.64
CA CYS A 13 -0.24 8.88 -0.69
C CYS A 13 0.83 7.79 -0.52
N LEU A 14 0.53 6.59 -1.01
CA LEU A 14 1.43 5.44 -0.98
C LEU A 14 1.84 5.10 -2.41
N ASP A 15 3.14 4.97 -2.62
CA ASP A 15 3.71 4.70 -3.93
C ASP A 15 5.05 3.96 -3.83
N ASP A 16 5.60 3.50 -4.95
CA ASP A 16 6.91 2.86 -5.06
C ASP A 16 7.16 1.71 -4.07
N ILE A 17 6.15 0.87 -3.84
CA ILE A 17 6.26 -0.29 -2.94
C ILE A 17 7.27 -1.29 -3.55
N SER A 18 8.26 -1.67 -2.75
CA SER A 18 9.31 -2.60 -3.16
C SER A 18 9.61 -3.61 -2.06
N VAL A 19 9.71 -4.87 -2.46
CA VAL A 19 10.17 -5.95 -1.60
C VAL A 19 11.18 -6.73 -2.40
N THR A 20 12.45 -6.68 -2.00
CA THR A 20 13.53 -7.34 -2.73
C THR A 20 14.24 -8.39 -1.88
N GLU A 21 14.64 -9.48 -2.53
CA GLU A 21 15.49 -10.51 -1.97
C GLU A 21 16.67 -10.70 -2.93
N ASN A 22 17.91 -10.50 -2.45
CA ASN A 22 19.11 -10.60 -3.29
C ASN A 22 19.04 -9.81 -4.61
N GLY A 23 18.36 -8.64 -4.58
CA GLY A 23 18.15 -7.77 -5.75
C GLY A 23 17.00 -8.19 -6.67
N VAL A 24 16.32 -9.29 -6.39
CA VAL A 24 15.12 -9.72 -7.13
C VAL A 24 13.88 -9.04 -6.54
N GLN A 25 13.11 -8.36 -7.39
CA GLN A 25 11.84 -7.76 -7.00
C GLN A 25 10.76 -8.82 -6.82
N LEU A 26 10.18 -8.87 -5.62
CA LEU A 26 9.09 -9.77 -5.24
C LEU A 26 7.75 -9.06 -5.29
N TRP A 27 7.70 -7.78 -4.86
CA TRP A 27 6.47 -6.99 -4.96
C TRP A 27 6.22 -6.55 -6.40
N GLN A 28 5.08 -6.96 -6.96
CA GLN A 28 4.69 -6.63 -8.33
C GLN A 28 3.86 -5.35 -8.38
N ASN A 29 4.15 -4.51 -9.38
CA ASN A 29 3.40 -3.28 -9.68
C ASN A 29 3.29 -2.31 -8.47
N GLY A 30 4.40 -2.08 -7.75
CA GLY A 30 4.42 -1.22 -6.56
C GLY A 30 4.20 0.27 -6.82
N GLY A 31 4.38 0.71 -8.06
CA GLY A 31 4.06 2.07 -8.51
C GLY A 31 2.68 2.20 -9.18
N PHE A 32 1.85 1.15 -9.17
CA PHE A 32 0.47 1.20 -9.69
C PHE A 32 0.29 1.59 -11.16
N GLU A 33 1.32 1.47 -11.99
CA GLU A 33 1.29 1.85 -13.41
C GLU A 33 0.71 0.78 -14.34
N GLN A 34 0.63 -0.47 -13.89
CA GLN A 34 0.23 -1.60 -14.73
C GLN A 34 -1.24 -1.99 -14.58
N SER A 35 -1.91 -2.19 -15.72
CA SER A 35 -3.32 -2.58 -15.82
C SER A 35 -3.47 -4.04 -16.33
N PRO A 36 -4.47 -4.83 -15.87
CA PRO A 36 -5.46 -4.48 -14.86
C PRO A 36 -4.90 -4.52 -13.45
N LEU A 37 -5.21 -3.47 -12.70
CA LEU A 37 -4.74 -3.22 -11.34
C LEU A 37 -5.10 -4.34 -10.35
N THR A 38 -6.31 -4.89 -10.49
CA THR A 38 -6.84 -5.97 -9.65
C THR A 38 -6.08 -7.29 -9.75
N GLN A 39 -5.17 -7.43 -10.71
CA GLN A 39 -4.35 -8.64 -10.87
C GLN A 39 -3.17 -8.69 -9.88
N TYR A 40 -2.67 -7.53 -9.44
CA TYR A 40 -1.41 -7.47 -8.69
C TYR A 40 -1.62 -7.46 -7.19
N TYR A 41 -2.76 -7.02 -6.69
CA TYR A 41 -2.98 -6.83 -5.27
C TYR A 41 -4.43 -7.14 -4.89
N THR A 42 -4.59 -7.51 -3.63
CA THR A 42 -5.89 -7.68 -2.98
C THR A 42 -6.17 -6.47 -2.12
N TYR A 43 -7.23 -5.75 -2.48
CA TYR A 43 -7.80 -4.70 -1.65
C TYR A 43 -8.91 -5.28 -0.75
N CYS A 44 -8.96 -4.86 0.51
CA CYS A 44 -9.98 -5.31 1.46
C CYS A 44 -10.42 -4.16 2.36
N ASN A 45 -11.74 -3.96 2.49
CA ASN A 45 -12.34 -3.02 3.44
C ASN A 45 -13.46 -3.74 4.22
N PRO A 46 -13.11 -4.52 5.25
CA PRO A 46 -14.04 -5.43 5.93
C PRO A 46 -15.05 -4.69 6.81
N ASN A 47 -14.73 -3.48 7.27
CA ASN A 47 -15.58 -2.70 8.17
C ASN A 47 -16.31 -1.55 7.46
N GLY A 48 -16.15 -1.43 6.13
CA GLY A 48 -16.83 -0.40 5.35
C GLY A 48 -16.34 1.02 5.66
N ALA A 49 -15.03 1.22 5.83
CA ALA A 49 -14.43 2.55 5.93
C ALA A 49 -14.88 3.46 4.78
N SER A 50 -15.36 4.66 5.09
CA SER A 50 -15.62 5.69 4.07
C SER A 50 -14.30 6.28 3.57
N SER A 51 -14.29 6.82 2.35
CA SER A 51 -13.06 7.35 1.70
C SER A 51 -11.95 6.30 1.55
N SER A 52 -12.38 5.05 1.34
CA SER A 52 -11.57 3.89 0.97
C SER A 52 -10.45 4.17 -0.03
N GLY A 53 -9.36 3.44 0.11
CA GLY A 53 -8.22 3.44 -0.78
C GLY A 53 -8.59 3.17 -2.24
N ILE A 54 -8.06 4.00 -3.13
CA ILE A 54 -8.20 3.88 -4.59
C ILE A 54 -6.85 4.07 -5.26
N ILE A 55 -6.73 3.61 -6.50
CA ILE A 55 -5.65 4.10 -7.37
C ILE A 55 -6.06 5.44 -7.95
N SER A 56 -5.17 6.40 -7.84
CA SER A 56 -5.40 7.80 -8.15
C SER A 56 -4.18 8.40 -8.84
N THR A 57 -4.37 9.57 -9.44
CA THR A 57 -3.29 10.41 -9.97
C THR A 57 -3.06 11.65 -9.10
N ALA A 58 -3.59 11.66 -7.87
CA ALA A 58 -3.65 12.85 -7.02
C ALA A 58 -2.28 13.26 -6.46
N CYS A 59 -1.45 12.29 -6.11
CA CYS A 59 -0.14 12.53 -5.50
C CYS A 59 0.86 11.38 -5.75
N PRO A 60 1.11 11.02 -7.02
CA PRO A 60 2.18 10.09 -7.36
C PRO A 60 3.53 10.65 -6.93
N HIS A 61 4.37 9.77 -6.39
CA HIS A 61 5.77 10.06 -6.15
C HIS A 61 6.59 9.78 -7.39
N SER A 62 6.27 8.70 -8.10
CA SER A 62 6.82 8.37 -9.40
C SER A 62 5.71 7.96 -10.37
N GLY A 63 5.99 7.96 -11.67
CA GLY A 63 4.96 7.59 -12.66
C GLY A 63 3.76 8.54 -12.68
N SER A 64 2.57 7.96 -12.89
CA SER A 64 1.30 8.67 -13.02
C SER A 64 0.31 8.33 -11.91
N TYR A 65 0.50 7.22 -11.21
CA TYR A 65 -0.48 6.66 -10.28
C TYR A 65 0.09 6.42 -8.89
N ASN A 66 -0.78 6.47 -7.89
CA ASN A 66 -0.48 6.09 -6.51
C ASN A 66 -1.69 5.41 -5.87
N PHE A 67 -1.46 4.72 -4.76
CA PHE A 67 -2.53 4.34 -3.86
C PHE A 67 -2.85 5.53 -2.95
N TYR A 68 -4.10 5.99 -3.01
CA TYR A 68 -4.57 7.19 -2.35
C TYR A 68 -5.71 6.81 -1.40
N ASP A 69 -5.50 7.05 -0.11
CA ASP A 69 -6.33 6.45 0.92
C ASP A 69 -6.70 7.44 2.01
N GLY A 70 -7.99 7.66 2.20
CA GLY A 70 -8.52 8.53 3.25
C GLY A 70 -9.43 7.81 4.22
N SER A 71 -9.24 6.50 4.42
CA SER A 71 -10.13 5.66 5.21
C SER A 71 -10.37 6.23 6.61
N VAL A 72 -11.64 6.51 6.90
CA VAL A 72 -12.09 7.18 8.13
C VAL A 72 -12.63 6.15 9.12
N THR A 73 -12.35 6.34 10.42
CA THR A 73 -12.79 5.51 11.57
C THR A 73 -12.23 4.08 11.59
N TYR A 74 -12.19 3.41 10.46
CA TYR A 74 -11.68 2.06 10.28
C TYR A 74 -10.52 2.05 9.29
N SER A 75 -9.68 1.03 9.38
CA SER A 75 -8.68 0.75 8.35
C SER A 75 -9.23 -0.15 7.25
N ASP A 76 -8.77 0.10 6.04
CA ASP A 76 -8.75 -0.83 4.92
C ASP A 76 -7.33 -1.35 4.70
N TYR A 77 -7.20 -2.25 3.73
CA TYR A 77 -6.01 -3.06 3.53
C TYR A 77 -5.66 -3.21 2.06
N LEU A 78 -4.36 -3.12 1.77
CA LEU A 78 -3.76 -3.50 0.51
C LEU A 78 -2.74 -4.62 0.76
N SER A 79 -2.85 -5.73 0.04
CA SER A 79 -1.96 -6.88 0.24
C SER A 79 -1.53 -7.57 -1.04
N GLN A 80 -0.35 -8.18 -0.98
CA GLN A 80 0.19 -9.06 -2.00
C GLN A 80 0.98 -10.20 -1.32
N SER A 81 0.83 -11.41 -1.83
CA SER A 81 1.62 -12.56 -1.41
C SER A 81 2.82 -12.76 -2.32
N PHE A 82 3.92 -13.20 -1.72
CA PHE A 82 5.13 -13.63 -2.41
C PHE A 82 5.79 -14.72 -1.57
N SER A 83 6.53 -15.61 -2.22
CA SER A 83 7.25 -16.68 -1.52
C SER A 83 8.41 -16.11 -0.71
N THR A 84 8.58 -16.63 0.51
CA THR A 84 9.72 -16.33 1.37
C THR A 84 10.52 -17.59 1.68
N VAL A 85 11.82 -17.46 1.82
CA VAL A 85 12.77 -18.49 2.21
C VAL A 85 13.22 -18.21 3.65
N VAL A 86 13.14 -19.22 4.50
CA VAL A 86 13.56 -19.11 5.91
C VAL A 86 15.05 -18.78 5.98
N GLY A 87 15.40 -17.77 6.77
CA GLY A 87 16.78 -17.30 6.93
C GLY A 87 17.25 -16.29 5.88
N SER A 88 16.45 -16.01 4.84
CA SER A 88 16.73 -14.93 3.90
C SER A 88 16.49 -13.55 4.50
N THR A 89 17.20 -12.56 3.96
CA THR A 89 16.99 -11.14 4.26
C THR A 89 16.21 -10.47 3.13
N TYR A 90 15.17 -9.73 3.49
CA TYR A 90 14.32 -8.98 2.56
C TYR A 90 14.50 -7.48 2.81
N ASN A 91 14.69 -6.70 1.75
CA ASN A 91 14.63 -5.24 1.83
C ASN A 91 13.24 -4.79 1.44
N ILE A 92 12.60 -4.05 2.33
CA ILE A 92 11.25 -3.53 2.13
C ILE A 92 11.33 -2.02 2.16
N SER A 93 10.81 -1.38 1.12
CA SER A 93 10.75 0.07 1.02
C SER A 93 9.45 0.50 0.34
N PHE A 94 9.04 1.73 0.59
CA PHE A 94 7.90 2.37 -0.03
C PHE A 94 8.06 3.88 0.14
N TRP A 95 7.41 4.65 -0.73
CA TRP A 95 7.20 6.07 -0.50
C TRP A 95 5.83 6.28 0.16
N LEU A 96 5.79 7.08 1.22
CA LEU A 96 4.57 7.38 1.96
C LEU A 96 4.54 8.87 2.32
N ALA A 97 3.47 9.56 1.94
CA ALA A 97 3.20 10.92 2.38
C ALA A 97 1.86 11.04 3.11
N ASN A 98 1.90 11.62 4.30
CA ASN A 98 0.69 12.08 5.00
C ASN A 98 0.32 13.47 4.49
N GLN A 99 -0.88 13.66 3.93
CA GLN A 99 -1.36 14.96 3.46
C GLN A 99 -1.90 15.87 4.60
N GLY A 100 -1.87 15.40 5.86
CA GLY A 100 -2.24 16.11 7.08
C GLY A 100 -3.36 15.41 7.86
N GLY A 101 -4.05 16.13 8.74
CA GLY A 101 -5.17 15.55 9.53
C GLY A 101 -4.72 14.70 10.73
N GLY A 102 -5.66 13.98 11.34
CA GLY A 102 -5.43 13.07 12.46
C GLY A 102 -6.67 12.84 13.32
N PRO A 103 -6.87 11.64 13.89
CA PRO A 103 -5.92 10.52 14.02
C PRO A 103 -5.64 9.74 12.74
N ASP A 104 -4.51 9.06 12.74
CA ASP A 104 -3.77 8.74 11.53
C ASP A 104 -2.92 7.48 11.82
N SER A 105 -3.00 6.44 10.99
CA SER A 105 -2.23 5.20 11.20
C SER A 105 -1.87 4.51 9.90
N PHE A 106 -0.63 4.01 9.85
CA PHE A 106 -0.11 3.16 8.78
C PHE A 106 0.62 1.98 9.41
N LEU A 107 0.23 0.76 9.04
CA LEU A 107 0.80 -0.48 9.57
C LEU A 107 1.23 -1.41 8.44
N VAL A 108 2.45 -1.92 8.54
CA VAL A 108 3.00 -2.94 7.65
C VAL A 108 3.06 -4.28 8.40
N LEU A 109 2.43 -5.32 7.86
CA LEU A 109 2.50 -6.69 8.37
C LEU A 109 3.18 -7.62 7.36
N ILE A 110 4.16 -8.38 7.85
CA ILE A 110 4.96 -9.33 7.08
C ILE A 110 4.92 -10.68 7.80
N GLY A 111 4.63 -11.76 7.08
CA GLY A 111 4.66 -13.13 7.62
C GLY A 111 3.48 -13.48 8.53
N GLY A 112 2.28 -13.56 7.93
CA GLY A 112 1.11 -14.17 8.58
C GLY A 112 1.15 -15.68 8.55
#